data_AF-A0A2N0MIJ1-F1
#
_entry.id   AF-A0A2N0MIJ1-F1
#
_cell.length_a   1.000
_cell.length_b   1.000
_cell.length_c   1.000
_cell.angle_alpha   90.00
_cell.angle_beta   90.00
_cell.angle_gamma   90.00
#
_symmetry.space_group_name_H-M   'P 1'
#
loop_
_entity.id
_entity.type
_entity.pdbx_description
1 polymer ?
#
loop_
_entity_poly.entity_id
_entity_poly.type
_entity_poly.pdbx_seq_one_letter_code
_entity_poly.pdbx_strand_id
1 'polypeptide(L)'
;MSQRTVPDGPSSYVLDASAVLALLHREPGLEVVQASIAVSFISSVNWAEVIQKIIAHGGREPQDIVGALLYVGLTVVPFSRDDAEMTAGLWSMGRSIGLSLADRACLSLAQRLGLPALTGDCRWDTLDLNAEVRLIR
;
A
#
# COMPACT_ATOMS: atom_id res chain seq x y z
N MET A 1 -4.96 -16.03 -27.75
CA MET A 1 -6.26 -15.47 -27.34
C MET A 1 -6.56 -15.92 -25.93
N SER A 2 -6.44 -15.02 -24.96
CA SER A 2 -7.29 -15.00 -23.76
C SER A 2 -7.11 -13.62 -23.16
N GLN A 3 -7.97 -12.70 -23.58
CA GLN A 3 -8.09 -11.40 -22.95
C GLN A 3 -8.63 -11.66 -21.55
N ARG A 4 -7.80 -11.43 -20.52
CA ARG A 4 -8.28 -11.30 -19.14
C ARG A 4 -9.04 -9.98 -19.09
N THR A 5 -10.35 -10.05 -19.30
CA THR A 5 -11.28 -8.97 -18.98
C THR A 5 -11.11 -8.63 -17.50
N VAL A 6 -10.54 -7.46 -17.23
CA VAL A 6 -10.55 -6.84 -15.91
C VAL A 6 -12.01 -6.51 -15.59
N PRO A 7 -12.55 -6.84 -14.41
CA PRO A 7 -13.95 -6.56 -14.10
C PRO A 7 -14.15 -5.04 -13.99
N ASP A 8 -15.22 -4.54 -14.62
CA ASP A 8 -15.71 -3.17 -14.49
C ASP A 8 -16.21 -2.91 -13.05
N GLY A 9 -15.31 -2.38 -12.22
CA GLY A 9 -15.55 -1.92 -10.85
C GLY A 9 -14.26 -1.36 -10.25
N PRO A 10 -14.31 -0.47 -9.24
CA PRO A 10 -13.09 0.00 -8.59
C PRO A 10 -12.35 -1.20 -7.99
N SER A 11 -11.14 -1.46 -8.47
CA SER A 11 -10.30 -2.54 -7.93
C SER A 11 -9.82 -2.14 -6.54
N SER A 12 -10.07 -2.98 -5.54
CA SER A 12 -9.52 -2.81 -4.19
C SER A 12 -8.06 -3.22 -4.14
N TYR A 13 -7.25 -2.44 -3.44
CA TYR A 13 -5.82 -2.71 -3.24
C TYR A 13 -5.45 -2.72 -1.77
N VAL A 14 -4.29 -3.30 -1.48
CA VAL A 14 -3.53 -2.95 -0.27
C VAL A 14 -2.53 -1.88 -0.64
N LEU A 15 -2.69 -0.68 -0.09
CA LEU A 15 -1.86 0.48 -0.40
C LEU A 15 -0.59 0.45 0.45
N ASP A 16 0.55 0.54 -0.22
CA ASP A 16 1.80 0.92 0.40
C ASP A 16 1.81 2.42 0.75
N ALA A 17 2.65 2.83 1.71
CA ALA A 17 2.81 4.22 2.12
C ALA A 17 3.21 5.11 0.94
N SER A 18 4.09 4.62 0.05
CA SER A 18 4.51 5.37 -1.14
C SER A 18 3.36 5.70 -2.09
N ALA A 19 2.35 4.82 -2.22
CA ALA A 19 1.17 5.07 -3.04
C ALA A 19 0.28 6.17 -2.43
N VAL A 20 0.04 6.11 -1.12
CA VAL A 20 -0.73 7.16 -0.42
C VAL A 20 0.00 8.51 -0.49
N LEU A 21 1.32 8.53 -0.33
CA LEU A 21 2.13 9.75 -0.43
C LEU A 21 2.10 10.35 -1.84
N ALA A 22 2.12 9.52 -2.88
CA ALA A 22 1.96 9.99 -4.25
C ALA A 22 0.63 10.73 -4.46
N LEU A 23 -0.47 10.22 -3.89
CA LEU A 23 -1.76 10.92 -3.90
C LEU A 23 -1.69 12.26 -3.16
N LEU A 24 -1.13 12.27 -1.94
CA LEU A 24 -1.06 13.46 -1.09
C LEU A 24 -0.20 14.58 -1.70
N HIS A 25 0.87 14.22 -2.39
CA HIS A 25 1.83 15.15 -3.01
C HIS A 25 1.53 15.42 -4.48
N ARG A 26 0.48 14.81 -5.06
CA ARG A 26 0.14 14.90 -6.50
C ARG A 26 1.32 14.48 -7.39
N GLU A 27 1.99 13.40 -7.02
CA GLU A 27 3.03 12.78 -7.83
C GLU A 27 2.43 11.93 -8.97
N PRO A 28 3.20 11.59 -10.02
CA PRO A 28 2.75 10.67 -11.06
C PRO A 28 2.19 9.37 -10.48
N GLY A 29 1.07 8.91 -11.04
CA GLY A 29 0.35 7.73 -10.56
C GLY A 29 -0.76 8.02 -9.55
N LEU A 30 -0.97 9.29 -9.14
CA LEU A 30 -2.02 9.65 -8.19
C LEU A 30 -3.42 9.22 -8.65
N GLU A 31 -3.69 9.21 -9.95
CA GLU A 31 -5.00 8.91 -10.52
C GLU A 31 -5.41 7.46 -10.23
N VAL A 32 -4.43 6.55 -10.24
CA VAL A 32 -4.64 5.12 -9.91
C VAL A 32 -5.07 4.96 -8.46
N VAL A 33 -4.41 5.69 -7.56
CA VAL A 33 -4.72 5.67 -6.13
C VAL A 33 -6.07 6.35 -5.87
N GLN A 34 -6.31 7.51 -6.48
CA GLN A 34 -7.56 8.26 -6.34
C GLN A 34 -8.78 7.46 -6.80
N ALA A 35 -8.66 6.66 -7.87
CA ALA A 35 -9.76 5.85 -8.39
C ALA A 35 -10.14 4.65 -7.50
N SER A 36 -9.26 4.23 -6.57
CA SER A 36 -9.41 2.99 -5.81
C SER A 36 -9.39 3.17 -4.28
N ILE A 37 -8.91 4.31 -3.78
CA ILE A 37 -8.67 4.55 -2.34
C ILE A 37 -9.90 4.34 -1.47
N ALA A 38 -11.10 4.66 -1.98
CA ALA A 38 -12.36 4.56 -1.23
C ALA A 38 -12.77 3.11 -0.87
N VAL A 39 -12.18 2.12 -1.55
CA VAL A 39 -12.44 0.69 -1.32
C VAL A 39 -11.16 -0.08 -1.05
N SER A 40 -10.08 0.61 -0.69
CA SER A 40 -8.75 0.03 -0.47
C SER A 40 -8.37 0.00 1.01
N PHE A 41 -7.34 -0.78 1.30
CA PHE A 41 -6.87 -1.08 2.65
C PHE A 41 -5.42 -0.61 2.83
N ILE A 42 -5.04 -0.27 4.05
CA ILE A 42 -3.65 0.00 4.41
C ILE A 42 -3.32 -0.65 5.75
N SER A 43 -2.16 -1.29 5.87
CA SER A 43 -1.69 -1.80 7.16
C SER A 43 -1.42 -0.65 8.13
N SER A 44 -1.70 -0.83 9.42
CA SER A 44 -1.36 0.16 10.45
C SER A 44 0.14 0.49 10.51
N VAL A 45 1.01 -0.40 10.00
CA VAL A 45 2.46 -0.16 9.85
C VAL A 45 2.73 0.89 8.76
N ASN A 46 2.19 0.70 7.56
CA ASN A 46 2.33 1.65 6.45
C ASN A 46 1.59 2.96 6.76
N TRP A 47 0.48 2.90 7.49
CA TRP A 47 -0.22 4.08 7.99
C TRP A 47 0.66 4.94 8.92
N ALA A 48 1.43 4.31 9.82
CA ALA A 48 2.37 5.03 10.67
C ALA A 48 3.47 5.72 9.84
N GLU A 49 3.94 5.09 8.76
CA GLU A 49 4.90 5.69 7.83
C GLU A 49 4.29 6.90 7.09
N VAL A 50 3.05 6.80 6.62
CA VAL A 50 2.34 7.95 6.00
C VAL A 50 2.28 9.13 6.97
N ILE A 51 1.86 8.90 8.22
CA ILE A 51 1.79 9.96 9.25
C ILE A 51 3.18 10.54 9.52
N GLN A 52 4.20 9.69 9.67
CA GLN A 52 5.57 10.15 9.88
C GLN A 52 6.04 11.07 8.75
N LYS A 53 5.77 10.71 7.50
CA LYS A 53 6.16 11.49 6.32
C LYS A 53 5.40 12.80 6.21
N ILE A 54 4.11 12.81 6.58
CA ILE A 54 3.31 14.04 6.69
C ILE A 54 3.93 14.99 7.72
N ILE A 55 4.26 14.48 8.92
CA ILE A 55 4.88 15.28 9.98
C ILE A 55 6.23 15.84 9.52
N ALA A 56 7.05 15.00 8.87
CA ALA A 56 8.36 15.40 8.38
C ALA A 56 8.31 16.42 7.24
N HIS A 57 7.29 16.36 6.38
CA HIS A 57 7.10 17.32 5.29
C HIS A 57 6.62 18.69 5.80
N GLY A 58 5.75 18.70 6.82
CA GLY A 58 5.18 19.93 7.37
C GLY A 58 4.14 20.61 6.48
N GLY A 59 3.71 21.83 6.85
CA GLY A 59 2.84 22.70 6.05
C GLY A 59 1.33 22.48 6.20
N ARG A 60 0.88 21.36 6.77
CA ARG A 60 -0.52 21.11 7.18
C ARG A 60 -0.56 20.37 8.50
N GLU A 61 -1.66 20.50 9.22
CA GLU A 61 -1.90 19.71 10.43
C GLU A 61 -2.07 18.23 10.06
N PRO A 62 -1.27 17.31 10.64
CA PRO A 62 -1.32 15.89 10.30
C PRO A 62 -2.71 15.26 10.52
N GLN A 63 -3.44 15.74 11.52
CA GLN A 63 -4.79 15.25 11.85
C GLN A 63 -5.80 15.56 10.75
N ASP A 64 -5.69 16.70 10.06
CA ASP A 64 -6.58 17.06 8.96
C ASP A 64 -6.39 16.12 7.77
N ILE A 65 -5.13 15.79 7.44
CA ILE A 65 -4.81 14.88 6.35
C ILE A 65 -5.28 13.46 6.67
N VAL A 66 -5.02 12.99 7.90
CA VAL A 66 -5.49 11.70 8.39
C VAL A 66 -7.01 11.61 8.31
N GLY A 67 -7.72 12.63 8.81
CA GLY A 67 -9.18 12.70 8.78
C GLY A 67 -9.72 12.62 7.36
N ALA A 68 -9.09 13.33 6.41
CA ALA A 68 -9.47 13.31 5.00
C ALA A 68 -9.28 11.92 4.35
N LEU A 69 -8.17 11.24 4.61
CA LEU A 69 -7.92 9.90 4.08
C LEU A 69 -8.95 8.89 4.58
N LEU A 70 -9.29 8.93 5.87
CA LEU A 70 -10.33 8.09 6.46
C LEU A 70 -11.72 8.42 5.92
N TYR A 71 -12.03 9.72 5.78
CA TYR A 71 -13.31 10.19 5.22
C TYR A 71 -13.52 9.74 3.77
N VAL A 72 -12.46 9.70 2.97
CA VAL A 72 -12.48 9.21 1.58
C VAL A 72 -12.74 7.69 1.50
N GLY A 73 -12.57 6.95 2.60
CA GLY A 73 -12.89 5.52 2.68
C GLY A 73 -11.68 4.59 2.80
N LEU A 74 -10.46 5.13 2.95
CA LEU A 74 -9.27 4.30 3.18
C LEU A 74 -9.40 3.56 4.51
N THR A 75 -9.39 2.23 4.45
CA THR A 75 -9.54 1.38 5.64
C THR A 75 -8.18 1.02 6.22
N VAL A 76 -7.92 1.44 7.47
CA VAL A 76 -6.71 1.04 8.20
C VAL A 76 -6.93 -0.33 8.86
N VAL A 77 -6.11 -1.31 8.49
CA VAL A 77 -6.15 -2.67 9.04
C VAL A 77 -5.11 -2.81 10.15
N PRO A 78 -5.50 -3.25 11.37
CA PRO A 78 -4.54 -3.49 12.45
C PRO A 78 -3.50 -4.55 12.07
N PHE A 79 -2.23 -4.29 12.41
CA PHE A 79 -1.15 -5.27 12.28
C PHE A 79 -1.27 -6.32 13.39
N SER A 80 -1.77 -7.48 13.02
CA SER A 80 -2.04 -8.59 13.93
C SER A 80 -0.80 -9.46 14.17
N ARG A 81 -0.93 -10.43 15.07
CA ARG A 81 0.09 -11.47 15.26
C ARG A 81 0.35 -12.27 13.98
N ASP A 82 -0.70 -12.65 13.25
CA ASP A 82 -0.59 -13.41 12.01
C ASP A 82 0.15 -12.59 10.94
N ASP A 83 -0.14 -11.29 10.85
CA ASP A 83 0.60 -10.38 9.97
C ASP A 83 2.08 -10.33 10.36
N ALA A 84 2.42 -10.34 11.65
CA ALA A 84 3.80 -10.35 12.12
C ALA A 84 4.57 -11.61 11.71
N GLU A 85 3.95 -12.78 11.85
CA GLU A 85 4.55 -14.07 11.47
C GLU A 85 4.75 -14.15 9.94
N MET A 86 3.77 -13.74 9.14
CA MET A 86 3.88 -13.67 7.67
C MET A 86 4.95 -12.66 7.22
N THR A 87 4.94 -11.45 7.82
CA THR A 87 5.92 -10.38 7.55
C THR A 87 7.35 -10.83 7.83
N ALA A 88 7.57 -11.60 8.90
CA ALA A 88 8.87 -12.17 9.22
C ALA A 88 9.32 -13.21 8.18
N GLY A 89 8.40 -14.07 7.71
CA GLY A 89 8.68 -15.05 6.66
C GLY A 89 9.18 -14.42 5.35
N LEU A 90 8.65 -13.26 5.00
CA LEU A 90 9.06 -12.49 3.82
C LEU A 90 10.49 -11.88 3.94
N TRP A 91 11.13 -11.90 5.11
CA TRP A 91 12.45 -11.28 5.30
C TRP A 91 13.54 -11.90 4.42
N SER A 92 13.55 -13.24 4.32
CA SER A 92 14.56 -13.97 3.54
C SER A 92 14.49 -13.62 2.05
N MET A 93 13.28 -13.53 1.49
CA MET A 93 13.03 -13.15 0.10
C MET A 93 13.25 -11.65 -0.15
N GLY A 94 12.88 -10.80 0.81
CA GLY A 94 12.99 -9.35 0.69
C GLY A 94 14.40 -8.80 0.89
N ARG A 95 15.33 -9.58 1.46
CA ARG A 95 16.68 -9.11 1.80
C ARG A 95 17.50 -8.72 0.57
N SER A 96 17.37 -9.45 -0.54
CA SER A 96 18.15 -9.21 -1.77
C SER A 96 17.80 -7.88 -2.45
N ILE A 97 16.55 -7.42 -2.30
CA ILE A 97 16.06 -6.18 -2.90
C ILE A 97 15.83 -5.05 -1.89
N GLY A 98 16.15 -5.28 -0.62
CA GLY A 98 16.13 -4.26 0.43
C GLY A 98 14.74 -3.92 0.97
N LEU A 99 13.79 -4.87 0.99
CA LEU A 99 12.46 -4.61 1.55
C LEU A 99 12.53 -4.18 3.01
N SER A 100 11.82 -3.12 3.33
CA SER A 100 11.63 -2.62 4.69
C SER A 100 10.68 -3.53 5.50
N LEU A 101 10.54 -3.25 6.80
CA LEU A 101 9.50 -3.92 7.60
C LEU A 101 8.09 -3.52 7.14
N ALA A 102 7.89 -2.25 6.78
CA ALA A 102 6.61 -1.74 6.29
C ALA A 102 6.25 -2.34 4.92
N ASP A 103 7.24 -2.55 4.04
CA ASP A 103 7.03 -3.18 2.74
C ASP A 103 6.50 -4.60 2.91
N ARG A 104 7.17 -5.37 3.77
CA ARG A 104 6.74 -6.73 4.09
C ARG A 104 5.40 -6.77 4.82
N ALA A 105 5.06 -5.76 5.61
CA ALA A 105 3.76 -5.66 6.27
C ALA A 105 2.62 -5.36 5.26
N CYS A 106 2.89 -4.56 4.23
CA CYS A 106 1.95 -4.34 3.14
C CYS A 106 1.75 -5.62 2.32
N LEU A 107 2.84 -6.29 1.95
CA LEU A 107 2.79 -7.54 1.19
C LEU A 107 2.11 -8.68 1.95
N SER A 108 2.35 -8.82 3.25
CA SER A 108 1.67 -9.83 4.08
C SER A 108 0.17 -9.57 4.18
N LEU A 109 -0.23 -8.31 4.34
CA LEU A 109 -1.65 -7.92 4.31
C LEU A 109 -2.29 -8.22 2.96
N ALA A 110 -1.59 -7.93 1.85
CA ALA A 110 -2.04 -8.24 0.50
C ALA A 110 -2.27 -9.75 0.31
N GLN A 111 -1.33 -10.58 0.75
CA GLN A 111 -1.47 -12.04 0.75
C GLN A 111 -2.66 -12.51 1.59
N ARG A 112 -2.84 -11.95 2.80
CA ARG A 112 -3.92 -12.34 3.70
C ARG A 112 -5.30 -11.98 3.17
N LEU A 113 -5.43 -10.82 2.50
CA LEU A 113 -6.71 -10.38 1.92
C LEU A 113 -6.97 -10.92 0.52
N GLY A 114 -5.97 -11.56 -0.12
CA GLY A 114 -6.07 -11.99 -1.52
C GLY A 114 -6.24 -10.82 -2.48
N LEU A 115 -5.65 -9.66 -2.16
CA LEU A 115 -5.74 -8.43 -2.93
C LEU A 115 -4.37 -8.04 -3.49
N PRO A 116 -4.32 -7.35 -4.65
CA PRO A 116 -3.08 -6.79 -5.16
C PRO A 116 -2.52 -5.68 -4.23
N ALA A 117 -1.20 -5.65 -4.06
CA ALA A 117 -0.51 -4.54 -3.42
C ALA A 117 -0.26 -3.41 -4.44
N LEU A 118 -0.55 -2.17 -4.07
CA LEU A 118 -0.34 -1.00 -4.91
C LEU A 118 0.77 -0.13 -4.30
N THR A 119 1.85 0.11 -5.05
CA THR A 119 3.05 0.81 -4.58
C THR A 119 3.61 1.78 -5.61
N GLY A 120 4.37 2.78 -5.14
CA GLY A 120 5.22 3.64 -5.97
C GLY A 120 6.70 3.21 -5.99
N ASP A 121 7.08 2.12 -5.31
CA ASP A 121 8.45 1.59 -5.32
C ASP A 121 8.64 0.57 -6.45
N CYS A 122 9.41 0.95 -7.48
CA CYS A 122 9.71 0.10 -8.63
C CYS A 122 10.55 -1.14 -8.30
N ARG A 123 11.19 -1.21 -7.12
CA ARG A 123 11.96 -2.40 -6.71
C ARG A 123 11.07 -3.64 -6.61
N TRP A 124 9.77 -3.44 -6.36
CA TRP A 124 8.82 -4.52 -6.20
C TRP A 124 8.45 -5.21 -7.51
N ASP A 125 8.77 -4.64 -8.68
CA ASP A 125 8.50 -5.27 -9.99
C ASP A 125 9.24 -6.61 -10.17
N THR A 126 10.33 -6.79 -9.42
CA THR A 126 11.17 -8.00 -9.47
C THR A 126 10.75 -9.08 -8.47
N LEU A 127 9.70 -8.84 -7.68
CA LEU A 127 9.25 -9.75 -6.64
C LEU A 127 8.47 -10.93 -7.23
N ASP A 128 9.04 -12.12 -7.13
CA ASP A 128 8.31 -13.37 -7.32
C ASP A 128 7.60 -13.75 -6.01
N LEU A 129 6.42 -13.15 -5.79
CA LEU A 129 5.60 -13.37 -4.61
C LEU A 129 4.26 -13.98 -4.97
N ASN A 130 3.68 -14.72 -4.02
CA ASN A 130 2.28 -15.15 -4.06
C ASN A 130 1.27 -13.99 -3.85
N ALA A 131 1.69 -12.74 -4.08
CA ALA A 131 0.86 -11.55 -4.07
C ALA A 131 1.08 -10.78 -5.38
N GLU A 132 -0.01 -10.41 -6.04
CA GLU A 132 0.05 -9.53 -7.20
C GLU A 132 0.52 -8.13 -6.75
N VAL A 133 1.57 -7.61 -7.37
CA VAL A 133 2.03 -6.24 -7.16
C VAL A 133 1.66 -5.40 -8.37
N ARG A 134 1.16 -4.19 -8.12
CA ARG A 134 0.93 -3.17 -9.13
C ARG A 134 1.68 -1.90 -8.80
N LEU A 135 2.41 -1.39 -9.78
CA LEU A 135 3.03 -0.07 -9.69
C LEU A 135 2.03 1.01 -10.08
N ILE A 136 2.09 2.15 -9.40
CA ILE A 136 1.30 3.34 -9.80
C ILE A 136 1.92 4.09 -10.99
N ARG A 137 3.20 3.80 -11.33
CA ARG A 137 3.98 4.46 -12.38
C ARG A 137 5.16 3.61 -12.84
#